data_AF-A0A370XBY9-F1
#
_entry.id   AF-A0A370XBY9-F1
#
_cell.length_a   1.000
_cell.length_b   1.000
_cell.length_c   1.000
_cell.angle_alpha   90.00
_cell.angle_beta   90.00
_cell.angle_gamma   90.00
#
_symmetry.space_group_name_H-M   'P 1'
#
loop_
_entity.id
_entity.type
_entity.pdbx_description
1 polymer ?
#
loop_
_entity_poly.entity_id
_entity_poly.type
_entity_poly.pdbx_seq_one_letter_code
_entity_poly.pdbx_strand_id
1 'polypeptide(L)'
;MTSPFFSSGQAAADPAEARSVQPEIFDDIEDTDMFTTEPVVNALVPAESHEEPALSAPPGDDKHAELSLFDRLENLAAQRPDAPPALLVERDSVLPNIRRLAKEPPPAALLLQWESAIREAMADKTQDRIAMTWLLLQTLMMRAEGCSKVEADRLYTEASELALHHYIAVDVVQQPYWQAQRIGIDLAKAKRQKGASRLLHLRDMQARHTSDIERGEPVLLKAWIEVIVYWAQCQYGDGALSKYTEAQALCMRLHGLPSHADYAQQCHADILRQRAAIEDGGLRLQHLETAQALLDELYARAPTAAIALAIAQVALDKGDVLPPEQAKEAYSHALMHTFLAEADPRWRTESMECRLAIQVAYERLPGMPVQGNVAVTLASRLETLTGQRPETLRRMAEMFLRNADFIRACHLCERAWQLGSVTAELLSTWREACDQWALSGPQSDTEAAYRDAVRQLRIASAMR
;
A
#
# COMPACT_ATOMS: atom_id res chain seq x y z
N MET A 1 39.99 -50.37 -10.53
CA MET A 1 40.77 -50.13 -11.77
C MET A 1 40.18 -48.90 -12.41
N THR A 2 40.83 -47.76 -12.67
CA THR A 2 42.20 -47.26 -12.49
C THR A 2 42.06 -45.76 -12.82
N SER A 3 42.31 -44.85 -11.87
CA SER A 3 42.83 -43.50 -12.22
C SER A 3 44.32 -43.65 -12.58
N PRO A 4 44.96 -42.71 -13.32
CA PRO A 4 45.57 -41.54 -12.65
C PRO A 4 45.86 -40.25 -13.49
N PHE A 5 46.03 -39.14 -12.74
CA PHE A 5 47.05 -38.06 -12.84
C PHE A 5 47.18 -37.05 -14.01
N PHE A 6 47.11 -35.75 -13.67
CA PHE A 6 48.16 -34.68 -13.71
C PHE A 6 47.51 -33.38 -13.14
N SER A 7 47.86 -32.77 -11.99
CA SER A 7 49.09 -32.04 -11.56
C SER A 7 49.52 -30.92 -12.53
N SER A 8 49.90 -29.68 -12.20
CA SER A 8 49.89 -28.74 -11.07
C SER A 8 50.35 -27.40 -11.67
N GLY A 9 49.97 -26.25 -11.11
CA GLY A 9 50.51 -24.95 -11.55
C GLY A 9 50.15 -23.83 -10.59
N GLN A 10 51.09 -23.53 -9.71
CA GLN A 10 51.00 -22.61 -8.57
C GLN A 10 51.82 -21.34 -8.92
N ALA A 11 51.30 -20.15 -8.63
CA ALA A 11 52.11 -18.93 -8.55
C ALA A 11 51.51 -17.97 -7.52
N ALA A 12 52.28 -17.78 -6.45
CA ALA A 12 52.09 -16.80 -5.41
C ALA A 12 52.65 -15.43 -5.84
N ALA A 13 52.04 -14.35 -5.36
CA ALA A 13 52.71 -13.05 -5.21
C ALA A 13 52.16 -12.38 -3.94
N ASP A 14 53.08 -12.18 -3.00
CA ASP A 14 52.92 -11.53 -1.69
C ASP A 14 53.09 -9.99 -1.80
N PRO A 15 52.81 -9.23 -0.72
CA PRO A 15 52.40 -7.82 -0.75
C PRO A 15 53.54 -6.81 -0.48
N ALA A 16 53.30 -5.54 -0.86
CA ALA A 16 54.06 -4.37 -0.41
C ALA A 16 53.09 -3.18 -0.29
N GLU A 17 52.75 -2.77 0.92
CA GLU A 17 53.34 -1.65 1.68
C GLU A 17 52.78 -0.25 1.33
N ALA A 18 51.95 0.22 2.26
CA ALA A 18 52.00 1.52 2.94
C ALA A 18 52.25 2.80 2.14
N ARG A 19 51.21 3.66 2.03
CA ARG A 19 51.38 5.10 2.19
C ARG A 19 50.24 5.73 3.01
N SER A 20 50.64 6.21 4.17
CA SER A 20 49.98 7.14 5.06
C SER A 20 49.88 8.53 4.41
N VAL A 21 48.67 9.13 4.37
CA VAL A 21 48.49 10.59 4.23
C VAL A 21 47.20 11.03 4.94
N GLN A 22 47.37 11.77 6.03
CA GLN A 22 46.50 12.82 6.58
C GLN A 22 47.45 13.78 7.34
N PRO A 23 47.09 15.04 7.70
CA PRO A 23 46.07 15.97 7.16
C PRO A 23 46.64 17.40 6.89
N GLU A 24 45.93 18.24 6.13
CA GLU A 24 46.03 19.71 6.16
C GLU A 24 44.58 20.20 6.45
N ILE A 25 44.22 20.69 7.65
CA ILE A 25 44.51 21.99 8.28
C ILE A 25 44.40 23.17 7.30
N PHE A 26 43.21 23.79 7.28
CA PHE A 26 43.05 25.21 7.01
C PHE A 26 42.09 25.77 8.07
N ASP A 27 42.66 26.61 8.93
CA ASP A 27 41.99 27.52 9.85
C ASP A 27 41.54 28.81 9.11
N ASP A 28 40.58 29.48 9.75
CA ASP A 28 40.31 30.92 9.75
C ASP A 28 39.83 31.64 8.48
N ILE A 29 38.53 31.98 8.47
CA ILE A 29 38.07 33.37 8.22
C ILE A 29 36.97 33.73 9.22
N GLU A 30 37.27 34.76 10.01
CA GLU A 30 36.44 35.44 11.01
C GLU A 30 35.26 36.24 10.43
N ASP A 31 34.22 36.34 11.25
CA ASP A 31 33.35 37.49 11.53
C ASP A 31 33.23 38.65 10.52
N THR A 32 31.99 38.94 10.11
CA THR A 32 31.54 40.34 10.03
C THR A 32 30.04 40.46 10.36
N ASP A 33 29.79 41.38 11.29
CA ASP A 33 28.55 41.73 11.97
C ASP A 33 27.37 42.23 11.12
N MET A 34 26.20 42.02 11.73
CA MET A 34 25.03 42.91 11.85
C MET A 34 24.84 44.07 10.85
N PHE A 35 23.64 44.17 10.26
CA PHE A 35 22.83 45.40 10.35
C PHE A 35 21.33 45.09 10.18
N THR A 36 20.56 45.41 11.20
CA THR A 36 19.11 45.60 11.21
C THR A 36 18.72 46.89 10.48
N THR A 37 17.62 46.92 9.71
CA THR A 37 16.53 47.94 9.76
C THR A 37 15.51 47.79 8.60
N GLU A 38 14.26 47.56 8.98
CA GLU A 38 13.01 47.93 8.27
C GLU A 38 12.63 49.41 8.65
N PRO A 39 11.53 50.07 8.18
CA PRO A 39 10.61 49.85 7.03
C PRO A 39 10.14 51.18 6.31
N VAL A 40 9.13 51.03 5.41
CA VAL A 40 8.07 51.98 4.95
C VAL A 40 8.42 53.12 3.96
N VAL A 41 7.75 53.15 2.79
CA VAL A 41 7.07 54.35 2.23
C VAL A 41 5.84 53.94 1.38
N ASN A 42 4.67 54.48 1.76
CA ASN A 42 3.41 54.60 1.01
C ASN A 42 3.49 55.69 -0.08
N ALA A 43 2.84 55.50 -1.22
CA ALA A 43 2.28 56.59 -2.05
C ALA A 43 1.16 55.99 -2.93
N LEU A 44 -0.13 56.26 -2.64
CA LEU A 44 -0.95 57.43 -3.02
C LEU A 44 -1.50 57.39 -4.47
N VAL A 45 -2.82 57.52 -4.50
CA VAL A 45 -3.83 57.46 -5.59
C VAL A 45 -3.86 58.78 -6.39
N PRO A 46 -4.50 58.83 -7.58
CA PRO A 46 -5.85 59.43 -7.72
C PRO A 46 -6.75 58.59 -8.68
N ALA A 47 -8.02 58.28 -8.41
CA ALA A 47 -9.22 59.12 -8.25
C ALA A 47 -9.64 59.85 -9.54
N GLU A 48 -10.48 59.19 -10.35
CA GLU A 48 -11.41 59.84 -11.29
C GLU A 48 -12.80 59.22 -11.14
N SER A 49 -13.79 60.05 -11.46
CA SER A 49 -15.10 60.16 -10.84
C SER A 49 -16.25 59.76 -11.77
N HIS A 50 -17.35 59.32 -11.13
CA HIS A 50 -18.76 59.46 -11.51
C HIS A 50 -19.25 58.95 -12.87
N GLU A 51 -20.15 57.96 -12.83
CA GLU A 51 -21.53 58.07 -13.35
C GLU A 51 -22.39 56.89 -12.86
N GLU A 52 -23.39 57.17 -12.01
CA GLU A 52 -24.58 56.32 -11.88
C GLU A 52 -25.47 56.55 -13.10
N PRO A 53 -26.17 55.51 -13.62
CA PRO A 53 -27.60 55.52 -13.36
C PRO A 53 -28.27 54.15 -13.18
N ALA A 54 -29.44 54.25 -12.56
CA ALA A 54 -30.63 53.39 -12.68
C ALA A 54 -30.65 52.06 -11.91
N LEU A 55 -31.29 52.15 -10.73
CA LEU A 55 -32.04 51.07 -10.10
C LEU A 55 -32.88 50.30 -11.13
N SER A 56 -32.44 49.10 -11.46
CA SER A 56 -33.30 48.04 -12.00
C SER A 56 -33.57 47.05 -10.86
N ALA A 57 -34.84 46.73 -10.67
CA ALA A 57 -35.37 45.81 -9.67
C ALA A 57 -34.56 44.48 -9.60
N PRO A 58 -34.49 43.83 -8.44
CA PRO A 58 -33.77 42.56 -8.31
C PRO A 58 -34.44 41.53 -9.24
N PRO A 59 -33.71 40.95 -10.22
CA PRO A 59 -34.20 39.76 -10.88
C PRO A 59 -34.21 38.65 -9.81
N GLY A 60 -35.33 37.94 -9.75
CA GLY A 60 -35.60 36.93 -8.73
C GLY A 60 -34.48 35.90 -8.58
N ASP A 61 -34.42 35.38 -7.36
CA ASP A 61 -33.76 34.13 -7.00
C ASP A 61 -34.15 33.03 -8.00
N ASP A 62 -33.30 32.80 -9.00
CA ASP A 62 -33.35 31.61 -9.86
C ASP A 62 -31.96 31.36 -10.46
N LYS A 63 -30.97 31.22 -9.57
CA LYS A 63 -29.67 30.63 -9.90
C LYS A 63 -29.34 29.56 -8.89
N HIS A 64 -29.93 28.38 -9.07
CA HIS A 64 -29.16 27.17 -8.83
C HIS A 64 -27.95 27.26 -9.77
N ALA A 65 -26.82 27.77 -9.28
CA ALA A 65 -25.55 27.60 -9.97
C ALA A 65 -25.40 26.09 -10.14
N GLU A 66 -25.49 25.59 -11.37
CA GLU A 66 -25.26 24.18 -11.66
C GLU A 66 -23.87 23.84 -11.13
N LEU A 67 -23.84 23.11 -10.02
CA LEU A 67 -22.60 22.61 -9.44
C LEU A 67 -21.88 21.83 -10.53
N SER A 68 -20.58 22.09 -10.73
CA SER A 68 -19.81 21.30 -11.69
C SER A 68 -19.89 19.82 -11.30
N LEU A 69 -19.74 18.89 -12.25
CA LEU A 69 -19.79 17.46 -11.91
C LEU A 69 -18.84 17.13 -10.77
N PHE A 70 -17.63 17.68 -10.78
CA PHE A 70 -16.65 17.42 -9.74
C PHE A 70 -17.14 17.89 -8.36
N ASP A 71 -17.73 19.08 -8.27
CA ASP A 71 -18.31 19.58 -7.02
C ASP A 71 -19.47 18.68 -6.56
N ARG A 72 -20.27 18.18 -7.50
CA ARG A 72 -21.34 17.21 -7.21
C ARG A 72 -20.77 15.90 -6.65
N LEU A 73 -19.71 15.35 -7.24
CA LEU A 73 -19.07 14.11 -6.78
C LEU A 73 -18.44 14.28 -5.39
N GLU A 74 -17.74 15.39 -5.16
CA GLU A 74 -17.15 15.72 -3.86
C GLU A 74 -18.23 15.90 -2.78
N ASN A 75 -19.33 16.60 -3.09
CA ASN A 75 -20.46 16.73 -2.18
C ASN A 75 -21.11 15.39 -1.84
N LEU A 76 -21.22 14.46 -2.81
CA LEU A 76 -21.70 13.10 -2.55
C LEU A 76 -20.75 12.33 -1.62
N ALA A 77 -19.43 12.49 -1.77
CA ALA A 77 -18.44 11.83 -0.92
C ALA A 77 -18.39 12.40 0.51
N ALA A 78 -18.76 13.67 0.69
CA ALA A 78 -18.74 14.39 1.97
C ALA A 78 -20.01 14.24 2.82
N GLN A 79 -20.99 13.42 2.41
CA GLN A 79 -22.29 13.29 3.11
C GLN A 79 -22.22 12.72 4.55
N ARG A 80 -21.03 12.36 5.06
CA ARG A 80 -20.81 11.98 6.46
C ARG A 80 -20.08 13.11 7.18
N PRO A 81 -20.77 13.92 8.02
CA PRO A 81 -20.20 15.12 8.63
C PRO A 81 -19.01 14.86 9.57
N ASP A 82 -18.89 13.64 10.12
CA ASP A 82 -17.88 13.29 11.11
C ASP A 82 -16.73 12.40 10.57
N ALA A 83 -16.65 12.18 9.25
CA ALA A 83 -15.63 11.33 8.65
C ALA A 83 -14.99 11.99 7.42
N PRO A 84 -13.68 11.78 7.18
CA PRO A 84 -13.07 12.19 5.92
C PRO A 84 -13.78 11.53 4.73
N PRO A 85 -13.85 12.20 3.57
CA PRO A 85 -14.56 11.67 2.41
C PRO A 85 -13.93 10.34 1.98
N ALA A 86 -14.78 9.37 1.61
CA ALA A 86 -14.29 8.03 1.22
C ALA A 86 -13.51 8.07 -0.11
N LEU A 87 -13.85 9.02 -0.99
CA LEU A 87 -13.30 9.19 -2.33
C LEU A 87 -12.95 10.65 -2.59
N LEU A 88 -11.90 10.88 -3.36
CA LEU A 88 -11.45 12.20 -3.83
C LEU A 88 -11.15 12.13 -5.33
N VAL A 89 -11.44 13.18 -6.08
CA VAL A 89 -11.03 13.29 -7.48
C VAL A 89 -9.77 14.17 -7.58
N GLU A 90 -8.65 13.58 -7.97
CA GLU A 90 -7.41 14.28 -8.27
C GLU A 90 -7.46 14.79 -9.72
N ARG A 91 -7.31 16.11 -9.90
CA ARG A 91 -7.47 16.79 -11.20
C ARG A 91 -6.14 17.14 -11.88
N ASP A 92 -5.02 17.07 -11.16
CA ASP A 92 -3.69 17.52 -11.60
C ASP A 92 -2.96 16.53 -12.52
N SER A 93 -3.66 15.55 -13.08
CA SER A 93 -3.13 14.51 -13.97
C SER A 93 -3.67 14.65 -15.38
N VAL A 94 -3.00 14.02 -16.36
CA VAL A 94 -3.41 14.01 -17.78
C VAL A 94 -4.88 13.58 -17.95
N LEU A 95 -5.35 12.66 -17.11
CA LEU A 95 -6.75 12.28 -16.96
C LEU A 95 -7.09 12.27 -15.47
N PRO A 96 -8.31 12.69 -15.05
CA PRO A 96 -8.66 12.82 -13.64
C PRO A 96 -8.68 11.47 -12.93
N ASN A 97 -8.13 11.38 -11.73
CA ASN A 97 -8.00 10.11 -11.01
C ASN A 97 -8.89 10.06 -9.77
N ILE A 98 -9.59 8.95 -9.53
CA ILE A 98 -10.37 8.74 -8.32
C ILE A 98 -9.48 8.06 -7.29
N ARG A 99 -9.16 8.80 -6.23
CA ARG A 99 -8.40 8.30 -5.11
C ARG A 99 -9.32 7.84 -3.99
N ARG A 100 -9.05 6.65 -3.48
CA ARG A 100 -9.63 6.14 -2.23
C ARG A 100 -8.81 6.65 -1.05
N LEU A 101 -9.49 7.22 -0.06
CA LEU A 101 -8.84 7.69 1.18
C LEU A 101 -8.99 6.69 2.32
N ALA A 102 -9.96 5.79 2.23
CA ALA A 102 -10.14 4.67 3.15
C ALA A 102 -9.69 3.35 2.51
N LYS A 103 -9.19 2.44 3.34
CA LYS A 103 -8.85 1.06 2.96
C LYS A 103 -10.09 0.19 2.73
N GLU A 104 -11.20 0.55 3.37
CA GLU A 104 -12.47 -0.11 3.16
C GLU A 104 -13.02 0.17 1.76
N PRO A 105 -13.72 -0.81 1.15
CA PRO A 105 -14.39 -0.56 -0.11
C PRO A 105 -15.39 0.60 0.06
N PRO A 106 -15.42 1.55 -0.88
CA PRO A 106 -16.36 2.66 -0.80
C PRO A 106 -17.81 2.14 -0.77
N PRO A 107 -18.72 2.82 -0.04
CA PRO A 107 -20.10 2.36 0.08
C PRO A 107 -20.76 2.15 -1.29
N ALA A 108 -21.41 1.00 -1.50
CA ALA A 108 -22.03 0.68 -2.79
C ALA A 108 -23.04 1.74 -3.25
N ALA A 109 -23.78 2.34 -2.31
CA ALA A 109 -24.72 3.42 -2.59
C ALA A 109 -24.03 4.68 -3.13
N LEU A 110 -22.86 5.04 -2.58
CA LEU A 110 -22.08 6.19 -3.05
C LEU A 110 -21.61 5.97 -4.48
N LEU A 111 -21.07 4.77 -4.78
CA LEU A 111 -20.60 4.45 -6.13
C LEU A 111 -21.74 4.45 -7.17
N LEU A 112 -22.94 4.02 -6.80
CA LEU A 112 -24.13 4.10 -7.66
C LEU A 112 -24.53 5.55 -7.94
N GLN A 113 -24.48 6.42 -6.94
CA GLN A 113 -24.77 7.85 -7.10
C GLN A 113 -23.72 8.53 -7.99
N TRP A 114 -22.44 8.20 -7.80
CA TRP A 114 -21.35 8.68 -8.64
C TRP A 114 -21.53 8.25 -10.10
N GLU A 115 -21.85 6.99 -10.35
CA GLU A 115 -22.13 6.51 -11.69
C GLU A 115 -23.30 7.24 -12.34
N SER A 116 -24.41 7.43 -11.63
CA SER A 116 -25.58 8.17 -12.16
C SER A 116 -25.18 9.59 -12.54
N ALA A 117 -24.49 10.30 -11.64
CA ALA A 117 -24.05 11.68 -11.88
C ALA A 117 -23.10 11.78 -13.09
N ILE A 118 -22.17 10.84 -13.24
CA ILE A 118 -21.24 10.81 -14.38
C ILE A 118 -21.99 10.51 -15.68
N ARG A 119 -22.93 9.56 -15.69
CA ARG A 119 -23.73 9.25 -16.90
C ARG A 119 -24.65 10.39 -17.31
N GLU A 120 -25.23 11.10 -16.35
CA GLU A 120 -25.99 12.34 -16.59
C GLU A 120 -25.10 13.40 -17.25
N ALA A 121 -23.90 13.63 -16.70
CA ALA A 121 -22.89 14.52 -17.26
C ALA A 121 -22.43 14.13 -18.68
N MET A 122 -22.30 12.82 -18.97
CA MET A 122 -21.95 12.34 -20.31
C MET A 122 -23.03 12.58 -21.37
N ALA A 123 -24.29 12.74 -20.97
CA ALA A 123 -25.38 13.08 -21.89
C ALA A 123 -25.33 14.55 -22.32
N ASP A 124 -24.71 15.41 -21.51
CA ASP A 124 -24.45 16.80 -21.82
C ASP A 124 -23.28 16.93 -22.81
N LYS A 125 -23.55 17.52 -23.98
CA LYS A 125 -22.57 17.69 -25.05
C LYS A 125 -21.51 18.75 -24.74
N THR A 126 -21.70 19.56 -23.69
CA THR A 126 -20.77 20.62 -23.31
C THR A 126 -19.63 20.13 -22.43
N GLN A 127 -19.74 18.93 -21.86
CA GLN A 127 -18.76 18.38 -20.93
C GLN A 127 -17.67 17.56 -21.63
N ASP A 128 -16.49 17.48 -21.01
CA ASP A 128 -15.36 16.69 -21.50
C ASP A 128 -15.65 15.19 -21.41
N ARG A 129 -16.17 14.63 -22.50
CA ARG A 129 -16.55 13.22 -22.62
C ARG A 129 -15.40 12.25 -22.34
N ILE A 130 -14.14 12.64 -22.61
CA ILE A 130 -12.97 11.77 -22.35
C ILE A 130 -12.77 11.66 -20.83
N ALA A 131 -12.72 12.79 -20.13
CA ALA A 131 -12.62 12.83 -18.67
C ALA A 131 -13.80 12.07 -18.01
N MET A 132 -15.03 12.27 -18.51
CA MET A 132 -16.21 11.60 -17.95
C MET A 132 -16.15 10.08 -18.13
N THR A 133 -15.77 9.61 -19.32
CA THR A 133 -15.64 8.17 -19.58
C THR A 133 -14.55 7.56 -18.71
N TRP A 134 -13.45 8.28 -18.51
CA TRP A 134 -12.36 7.85 -17.65
C TRP A 134 -12.79 7.72 -16.18
N LEU A 135 -13.56 8.67 -15.64
CA LEU A 135 -14.14 8.59 -14.30
C LEU A 135 -15.19 7.47 -14.17
N LEU A 136 -16.01 7.28 -15.20
CA LEU A 136 -17.00 6.21 -15.24
C LEU A 136 -16.31 4.85 -15.15
N LEU A 137 -15.26 4.64 -15.94
CA LEU A 137 -14.49 3.40 -15.95
C LEU A 137 -13.94 3.08 -14.55
N GLN A 138 -13.28 4.04 -13.91
CA GLN A 138 -12.78 3.87 -12.54
C GLN A 138 -13.91 3.53 -11.56
N THR A 139 -15.04 4.21 -11.66
CA THR A 139 -16.23 3.94 -10.82
C THR A 139 -16.77 2.52 -11.02
N LEU A 140 -16.87 2.06 -12.27
CA LEU A 140 -17.32 0.69 -12.60
C LEU A 140 -16.36 -0.36 -12.02
N MET A 141 -15.04 -0.15 -12.12
CA MET A 141 -14.05 -1.05 -11.53
C MET A 141 -14.18 -1.12 -10.02
N MET A 142 -14.37 0.02 -9.34
CA MET A 142 -14.59 0.05 -7.90
C MET A 142 -15.89 -0.67 -7.49
N ARG A 143 -16.97 -0.51 -8.26
CA ARG A 143 -18.24 -1.22 -8.02
C ARG A 143 -18.09 -2.73 -8.16
N ALA A 144 -17.30 -3.17 -9.14
CA ALA A 144 -17.09 -4.58 -9.44
C ALA A 144 -16.39 -5.34 -8.30
N GLU A 145 -15.65 -4.66 -7.43
CA GLU A 145 -14.99 -5.28 -6.27
C GLU A 145 -15.99 -5.76 -5.22
N GLY A 146 -17.07 -4.99 -4.96
CA GLY A 146 -18.03 -5.25 -3.89
C GLY A 146 -19.26 -6.06 -4.29
N CYS A 147 -19.42 -6.44 -5.56
CA CYS A 147 -20.62 -7.09 -6.06
C CYS A 147 -20.43 -8.60 -6.37
N SER A 148 -21.55 -9.27 -6.69
CA SER A 148 -21.59 -10.69 -7.04
C SER A 148 -20.73 -10.99 -8.28
N LYS A 149 -20.40 -12.27 -8.51
CA LYS A 149 -19.61 -12.67 -9.69
C LYS A 149 -20.25 -12.19 -10.99
N VAL A 150 -21.55 -12.44 -11.17
CA VAL A 150 -22.30 -12.09 -12.38
C VAL A 150 -22.31 -10.58 -12.62
N GLU A 151 -22.58 -9.79 -11.59
CA GLU A 151 -22.61 -8.33 -11.73
C GLU A 151 -21.21 -7.77 -12.01
N ALA A 152 -20.17 -8.31 -11.37
CA ALA A 152 -18.80 -7.89 -11.65
C ALA A 152 -18.38 -8.20 -13.09
N ASP A 153 -18.72 -9.39 -13.61
CA ASP A 153 -18.42 -9.77 -14.99
C ASP A 153 -19.11 -8.81 -16.00
N ARG A 154 -20.35 -8.38 -15.70
CA ARG A 154 -21.06 -7.35 -16.48
C ARG A 154 -20.33 -6.00 -16.44
N LEU A 155 -20.00 -5.50 -15.25
CA LEU A 155 -19.32 -4.22 -15.07
C LEU A 155 -17.94 -4.18 -15.73
N TYR A 156 -17.16 -5.25 -15.62
CA TYR A 156 -15.85 -5.31 -16.27
C TYR A 156 -15.96 -5.45 -17.79
N THR A 157 -17.03 -6.07 -18.32
CA THR A 157 -17.27 -6.12 -19.77
C THR A 157 -17.56 -4.73 -20.29
N GLU A 158 -18.47 -3.99 -19.65
CA GLU A 158 -18.77 -2.59 -19.99
C GLU A 158 -17.50 -1.72 -19.91
N ALA A 159 -16.74 -1.82 -18.81
CA ALA A 159 -15.49 -1.06 -18.66
C ALA A 159 -14.47 -1.39 -19.76
N SER A 160 -14.38 -2.66 -20.18
CA SER A 160 -13.47 -3.09 -21.26
C SER A 160 -13.88 -2.49 -22.62
N GLU A 161 -15.18 -2.47 -22.91
CA GLU A 161 -15.73 -1.91 -24.14
C GLU A 161 -15.52 -0.39 -24.20
N LEU A 162 -15.78 0.32 -23.10
CA LEU A 162 -15.52 1.76 -22.99
C LEU A 162 -14.04 2.09 -23.19
N ALA A 163 -13.15 1.32 -22.56
CA ALA A 163 -11.71 1.51 -22.65
C ALA A 163 -11.20 1.26 -24.08
N LEU A 164 -11.68 0.20 -24.74
CA LEU A 164 -11.29 -0.10 -26.12
C LEU A 164 -11.79 0.96 -27.10
N HIS A 165 -13.04 1.41 -26.95
CA HIS A 165 -13.61 2.44 -27.80
C HIS A 165 -12.79 3.74 -27.73
N HIS A 166 -12.42 4.17 -26.53
CA HIS A 166 -11.64 5.40 -26.34
C HIS A 166 -10.18 5.22 -26.73
N TYR A 167 -9.56 4.07 -26.47
CA TYR A 167 -8.21 3.77 -26.96
C TYR A 167 -8.06 3.99 -28.47
N ILE A 168 -9.09 3.63 -29.26
CA ILE A 168 -9.08 3.82 -30.72
C ILE A 168 -9.33 5.30 -31.12
N ALA A 169 -10.08 6.04 -30.30
CA ALA A 169 -10.54 7.39 -30.64
C ALA A 169 -9.63 8.52 -30.16
N VAL A 170 -8.81 8.28 -29.13
CA VAL A 170 -7.92 9.29 -28.51
C VAL A 170 -6.59 9.42 -29.24
N ASP A 171 -5.91 10.54 -28.99
CA ASP A 171 -4.60 10.82 -29.55
C ASP A 171 -3.49 9.89 -29.02
N VAL A 172 -2.32 9.98 -29.65
CA VAL A 172 -1.14 9.17 -29.33
C VAL A 172 -0.62 9.42 -27.90
N VAL A 173 -0.87 10.61 -27.33
CA VAL A 173 -0.40 10.96 -25.98
C VAL A 173 -1.24 10.25 -24.92
N GLN A 174 -2.55 10.14 -25.13
CA GLN A 174 -3.47 9.50 -24.18
C GLN A 174 -3.54 7.98 -24.36
N GLN A 175 -3.23 7.46 -25.55
CA GLN A 175 -3.30 6.02 -25.86
C GLN A 175 -2.61 5.12 -24.81
N PRO A 176 -1.39 5.41 -24.32
CA PRO A 176 -0.74 4.59 -23.28
C PRO A 176 -1.53 4.51 -21.97
N TYR A 177 -2.24 5.57 -21.58
CA TYR A 177 -3.05 5.59 -20.36
C TYR A 177 -4.29 4.70 -20.49
N TRP A 178 -4.99 4.79 -21.64
CA TRP A 178 -6.13 3.91 -21.93
C TRP A 178 -5.70 2.45 -22.05
N GLN A 179 -4.53 2.18 -22.63
CA GLN A 179 -3.99 0.83 -22.72
C GLN A 179 -3.57 0.28 -21.34
N ALA A 180 -2.95 1.10 -20.48
CA ALA A 180 -2.67 0.73 -19.09
C ALA A 180 -3.96 0.39 -18.33
N GLN A 181 -5.02 1.16 -18.56
CA GLN A 181 -6.31 0.91 -17.94
C GLN A 181 -6.94 -0.41 -18.39
N ARG A 182 -6.79 -0.77 -19.67
CA ARG A 182 -7.21 -2.10 -20.17
C ARG A 182 -6.44 -3.23 -19.49
N ILE A 183 -5.13 -3.08 -19.27
CA ILE A 183 -4.33 -4.03 -18.48
C ILE A 183 -4.88 -4.13 -17.04
N GLY A 184 -5.21 -3.00 -16.41
CA GLY A 184 -5.80 -2.95 -15.08
C GLY A 184 -7.16 -3.65 -14.98
N ILE A 185 -8.05 -3.46 -15.96
CA ILE A 185 -9.34 -4.17 -16.04
C ILE A 185 -9.12 -5.68 -16.18
N ASP A 186 -8.22 -6.09 -17.07
CA ASP A 186 -7.90 -7.51 -17.27
C ASP A 186 -7.31 -8.14 -16.01
N LEU A 187 -6.45 -7.44 -15.27
CA LEU A 187 -5.92 -7.88 -13.99
C LEU A 187 -7.02 -8.01 -12.93
N ALA A 188 -7.94 -7.06 -12.86
CA ALA A 188 -9.09 -7.11 -11.94
C ALA A 188 -10.00 -8.32 -12.22
N LYS A 189 -10.23 -8.65 -13.50
CA LYS A 189 -10.91 -9.89 -13.91
C LYS A 189 -10.12 -11.12 -13.46
N ALA A 190 -8.80 -11.15 -13.68
CA ALA A 190 -7.94 -12.25 -13.26
C ALA A 190 -8.03 -12.51 -11.75
N LYS A 191 -8.00 -11.44 -10.95
CA LYS A 191 -8.08 -11.49 -9.48
C LYS A 191 -9.33 -12.22 -8.95
N ARG A 192 -10.44 -12.21 -9.69
CA ARG A 192 -11.69 -12.90 -9.33
C ARG A 192 -11.73 -14.37 -9.74
N GLN A 193 -10.81 -14.80 -10.61
CA GLN A 193 -10.70 -16.21 -11.00
C GLN A 193 -9.96 -17.01 -9.93
N LYS A 194 -10.11 -18.34 -9.96
CA LYS A 194 -9.47 -19.26 -9.00
C LYS A 194 -8.61 -20.29 -9.73
N GLY A 195 -7.53 -20.74 -9.08
CA GLY A 195 -6.70 -21.85 -9.54
C GLY A 195 -6.19 -21.68 -10.97
N ALA A 196 -6.31 -22.74 -11.78
CA ALA A 196 -5.78 -22.80 -13.14
C ALA A 196 -6.38 -21.75 -14.09
N SER A 197 -7.67 -21.44 -13.98
CA SER A 197 -8.32 -20.43 -14.84
C SER A 197 -7.62 -19.07 -14.72
N ARG A 198 -7.26 -18.68 -13.49
CA ARG A 198 -6.53 -17.44 -13.23
C ARG A 198 -5.19 -17.41 -13.97
N LEU A 199 -4.42 -18.51 -13.89
CA LEU A 199 -3.11 -18.59 -14.53
C LEU A 199 -3.21 -18.60 -16.06
N LEU A 200 -4.23 -19.26 -16.62
CA LEU A 200 -4.53 -19.21 -18.06
C LEU A 200 -4.86 -17.79 -18.49
N HIS A 201 -5.72 -17.09 -17.75
CA HIS A 201 -6.07 -15.70 -18.05
C HIS A 201 -4.85 -14.77 -18.00
N LEU A 202 -3.96 -14.92 -17.02
CA LEU A 202 -2.71 -14.15 -16.94
C LEU A 202 -1.77 -14.43 -18.12
N ARG A 203 -1.70 -15.69 -18.59
CA ARG A 203 -0.94 -16.07 -19.78
C ARG A 203 -1.54 -15.48 -21.06
N ASP A 204 -2.87 -15.50 -21.19
CA ASP A 204 -3.56 -14.88 -22.32
C ASP A 204 -3.37 -13.36 -22.33
N MET A 205 -3.40 -12.71 -21.15
CA MET A 205 -3.05 -11.30 -21.01
C MET A 205 -1.66 -11.00 -21.52
N GLN A 206 -0.65 -11.81 -21.16
CA GLN A 206 0.72 -11.65 -21.66
C GLN A 206 0.73 -11.66 -23.18
N ALA A 207 0.17 -12.70 -23.81
CA ALA A 207 0.12 -12.80 -25.26
C ALA A 207 -0.55 -11.59 -25.95
N ARG A 208 -1.58 -11.01 -25.35
CA ARG A 208 -2.28 -9.83 -25.89
C ARG A 208 -1.50 -8.52 -25.76
N HIS A 209 -0.75 -8.35 -24.68
CA HIS A 209 -0.15 -7.07 -24.32
C HIS A 209 1.37 -7.00 -24.55
N THR A 210 2.05 -8.12 -24.89
CA THR A 210 3.52 -8.18 -25.08
C THR A 210 4.05 -7.07 -25.97
N SER A 211 3.46 -6.85 -27.15
CA SER A 211 3.94 -5.84 -28.09
C SER A 211 3.87 -4.40 -27.55
N ASP A 212 2.89 -4.12 -26.69
CA ASP A 212 2.73 -2.78 -26.10
C ASP A 212 3.74 -2.57 -24.96
N ILE A 213 4.05 -3.62 -24.21
CA ILE A 213 5.04 -3.60 -23.12
C ILE A 213 6.47 -3.47 -23.69
N GLU A 214 6.72 -4.05 -24.86
CA GLU A 214 8.01 -3.93 -25.57
C GLU A 214 8.31 -2.49 -25.98
N ARG A 215 7.28 -1.68 -26.31
CA ARG A 215 7.44 -0.24 -26.61
C ARG A 215 8.00 0.56 -25.44
N GLY A 216 7.84 0.08 -24.20
CA GLY A 216 8.50 0.64 -23.04
C GLY A 216 7.89 1.93 -22.49
N GLU A 217 6.63 2.23 -22.81
CA GLU A 217 5.92 3.39 -22.24
C GLU A 217 5.84 3.27 -20.70
N PRO A 218 6.21 4.32 -19.93
CA PRO A 218 6.30 4.22 -18.48
C PRO A 218 4.99 3.75 -17.82
N VAL A 219 3.84 4.27 -18.25
CA VAL A 219 2.53 3.94 -17.67
C VAL A 219 2.16 2.47 -17.90
N LEU A 220 2.55 1.92 -19.07
CA LEU A 220 2.35 0.50 -19.38
C LEU A 220 3.26 -0.40 -18.56
N LEU A 221 4.53 0.00 -18.38
CA LEU A 221 5.47 -0.74 -17.53
C LEU A 221 4.97 -0.81 -16.09
N LYS A 222 4.45 0.29 -15.52
CA LYS A 222 3.84 0.30 -14.17
C LYS A 222 2.70 -0.70 -14.06
N ALA A 223 1.72 -0.60 -14.97
CA ALA A 223 0.57 -1.51 -14.99
C ALA A 223 0.99 -2.97 -15.16
N TRP A 224 2.01 -3.24 -15.98
CA TRP A 224 2.50 -4.59 -16.21
C TRP A 224 3.30 -5.16 -15.02
N ILE A 225 4.08 -4.33 -14.31
CA ILE A 225 4.74 -4.73 -13.06
C ILE A 225 3.69 -5.23 -12.06
N GLU A 226 2.56 -4.55 -11.90
CA GLU A 226 1.48 -5.00 -11.02
C GLU A 226 0.92 -6.38 -11.43
N VAL A 227 0.78 -6.63 -12.74
CA VAL A 227 0.36 -7.93 -13.28
C VAL A 227 1.37 -9.03 -12.92
N ILE A 228 2.65 -8.79 -13.16
CA ILE A 228 3.70 -9.79 -12.91
C ILE A 228 3.85 -10.07 -11.42
N VAL A 229 3.79 -9.05 -10.57
CA VAL A 229 3.82 -9.21 -9.11
C VAL A 229 2.61 -10.03 -8.63
N TYR A 230 1.40 -9.72 -9.12
CA TYR A 230 0.23 -10.53 -8.80
C TYR A 230 0.36 -11.98 -9.30
N TRP A 231 0.95 -12.17 -10.47
CA TRP A 231 1.17 -13.50 -11.03
C TRP A 231 2.20 -14.30 -10.22
N ALA A 232 3.24 -13.65 -9.69
CA ALA A 232 4.18 -14.27 -8.76
C ALA A 232 3.46 -14.74 -7.48
N GLN A 233 2.62 -13.88 -6.89
CA GLN A 233 1.83 -14.19 -5.68
C GLN A 233 0.82 -15.34 -5.88
N CYS A 234 0.46 -15.66 -7.12
CA CYS A 234 -0.43 -16.78 -7.43
C CYS A 234 0.30 -18.13 -7.56
N GLN A 235 1.62 -18.15 -7.42
CA GLN A 235 2.47 -19.32 -7.60
C GLN A 235 3.31 -19.59 -6.35
N TYR A 236 3.98 -20.74 -6.33
CA TYR A 236 4.89 -21.14 -5.27
C TYR A 236 6.24 -21.55 -5.87
N GLY A 237 7.31 -21.44 -5.09
CA GLY A 237 8.66 -21.85 -5.48
C GLY A 237 9.16 -21.18 -6.75
N ASP A 238 9.82 -21.94 -7.62
CA ASP A 238 10.52 -21.45 -8.82
C ASP A 238 9.63 -20.66 -9.79
N GLY A 239 8.34 -21.01 -9.89
CA GLY A 239 7.38 -20.28 -10.72
C GLY A 239 7.17 -18.83 -10.25
N ALA A 240 7.11 -18.64 -8.93
CA ALA A 240 7.04 -17.30 -8.33
C ALA A 240 8.37 -16.55 -8.47
N LEU A 241 9.51 -17.21 -8.20
CA LEU A 241 10.85 -16.62 -8.33
C LEU A 241 11.15 -16.13 -9.76
N SER A 242 10.75 -16.90 -10.76
CA SER A 242 10.86 -16.52 -12.17
C SER A 242 10.09 -15.22 -12.46
N LYS A 243 8.87 -15.10 -11.94
CA LYS A 243 8.04 -13.89 -12.11
C LYS A 243 8.59 -12.69 -11.34
N TYR A 244 9.13 -12.87 -10.13
CA TYR A 244 9.82 -11.77 -9.45
C TYR A 244 11.07 -11.30 -10.20
N THR A 245 11.79 -12.20 -10.86
CA THR A 245 12.94 -11.84 -11.72
C THR A 245 12.49 -11.01 -12.92
N GLU A 246 11.38 -11.38 -13.56
CA GLU A 246 10.76 -10.60 -14.65
C GLU A 246 10.33 -9.20 -14.17
N ALA A 247 9.72 -9.11 -12.99
CA ALA A 247 9.32 -7.82 -12.39
C ALA A 247 10.51 -6.91 -12.09
N GLN A 248 11.62 -7.46 -11.57
CA GLN A 248 12.86 -6.71 -11.34
C GLN A 248 13.43 -6.13 -12.64
N ALA A 249 13.45 -6.92 -13.73
CA ALA A 249 13.91 -6.44 -15.03
C ALA A 249 13.06 -5.28 -15.56
N LEU A 250 11.75 -5.31 -15.33
CA LEU A 250 10.84 -4.21 -15.67
C LEU A 250 11.09 -2.96 -14.81
N CYS A 251 11.36 -3.12 -13.51
CA CYS A 251 11.77 -2.01 -12.65
C CYS A 251 13.07 -1.36 -13.14
N MET A 252 14.07 -2.14 -13.55
CA MET A 252 15.32 -1.60 -14.10
C MET A 252 15.09 -0.82 -15.40
N ARG A 253 14.21 -1.31 -16.28
CA ARG A 253 13.79 -0.57 -17.49
C ARG A 253 13.11 0.74 -17.13
N LEU A 254 12.17 0.72 -16.18
CA LEU A 254 11.43 1.90 -15.73
C LEU A 254 12.35 2.92 -15.05
N HIS A 255 13.36 2.45 -14.30
CA HIS A 255 14.33 3.31 -13.62
C HIS A 255 15.16 4.14 -14.61
N GLY A 256 15.46 3.60 -15.79
CA GLY A 256 16.17 4.31 -16.86
C GLY A 256 15.35 5.40 -17.56
N LEU A 257 14.05 5.55 -17.25
CA LEU A 257 13.18 6.54 -17.87
C LEU A 257 13.12 7.84 -17.05
N PRO A 258 13.06 9.03 -17.69
CA PRO A 258 13.01 10.31 -17.01
C PRO A 258 11.85 10.40 -16.02
N SER A 259 12.09 10.95 -14.82
CA SER A 259 11.09 11.15 -13.75
C SER A 259 10.43 9.87 -13.20
N HIS A 260 11.00 8.69 -13.47
CA HIS A 260 10.47 7.40 -13.04
C HIS A 260 11.41 6.60 -12.12
N ALA A 261 12.63 7.10 -11.91
CA ALA A 261 13.67 6.44 -11.11
C ALA A 261 13.22 6.10 -9.68
N ASP A 262 12.62 7.07 -8.97
CA ASP A 262 12.22 6.91 -7.57
C ASP A 262 11.05 5.90 -7.42
N TYR A 263 10.04 5.98 -8.29
CA TYR A 263 8.95 5.00 -8.30
C TYR A 263 9.48 3.59 -8.61
N ALA A 264 10.35 3.47 -9.62
CA ALA A 264 10.95 2.19 -9.98
C ALA A 264 11.78 1.59 -8.84
N GLN A 265 12.53 2.43 -8.13
CA GLN A 265 13.33 2.06 -6.96
C GLN A 265 12.46 1.55 -5.81
N GLN A 266 11.36 2.26 -5.51
CA GLN A 266 10.38 1.81 -4.52
C GLN A 266 9.77 0.46 -4.89
N CYS A 267 9.29 0.31 -6.14
CA CYS A 267 8.74 -0.96 -6.61
C CYS A 267 9.77 -2.10 -6.57
N HIS A 268 11.03 -1.81 -6.91
CA HIS A 268 12.09 -2.80 -6.87
C HIS A 268 12.33 -3.31 -5.44
N ALA A 269 12.37 -2.41 -4.46
CA ALA A 269 12.50 -2.80 -3.05
C ALA A 269 11.31 -3.66 -2.58
N ASP A 270 10.07 -3.29 -2.95
CA ASP A 270 8.88 -4.08 -2.62
C ASP A 270 8.91 -5.49 -3.23
N ILE A 271 9.39 -5.61 -4.48
CA ILE A 271 9.56 -6.90 -5.17
C ILE A 271 10.63 -7.74 -4.46
N LEU A 272 11.78 -7.15 -4.11
CA LEU A 272 12.86 -7.83 -3.40
C LEU A 272 12.38 -8.37 -2.04
N ARG A 273 11.61 -7.57 -1.31
CA ARG A 273 11.02 -7.97 -0.04
C ARG A 273 10.04 -9.13 -0.21
N GLN A 274 9.13 -9.07 -1.19
CA GLN A 274 8.20 -10.16 -1.45
C GLN A 274 8.90 -11.44 -1.91
N ARG A 275 9.95 -11.31 -2.71
CA ARG A 275 10.81 -12.43 -3.12
C ARG A 275 11.54 -13.05 -1.94
N ALA A 276 12.07 -12.23 -1.04
CA ALA A 276 12.74 -12.69 0.17
C ALA A 276 11.81 -13.50 1.10
N ALA A 277 10.49 -13.30 1.04
CA ALA A 277 9.53 -14.08 1.81
C ALA A 277 9.38 -15.55 1.33
N ILE A 278 9.84 -15.88 0.11
CA ILE A 278 9.77 -17.24 -0.45
C ILE A 278 11.16 -17.90 -0.61
N GLU A 279 12.24 -17.16 -0.40
CA GLU A 279 13.61 -17.69 -0.42
C GLU A 279 14.10 -18.00 1.00
N ASP A 280 15.15 -18.82 1.09
CA ASP A 280 15.74 -19.23 2.36
C ASP A 280 17.21 -18.79 2.49
N GLY A 281 17.70 -18.74 3.73
CA GLY A 281 19.11 -18.57 4.05
C GLY A 281 19.70 -17.23 3.56
N GLY A 282 20.92 -17.30 3.01
CA GLY A 282 21.70 -16.10 2.66
C GLY A 282 21.07 -15.24 1.56
N LEU A 283 20.35 -15.84 0.60
CA LEU A 283 19.69 -15.10 -0.49
C LEU A 283 18.57 -14.22 0.05
N ARG A 284 17.77 -14.75 1.00
CA ARG A 284 16.73 -13.98 1.68
C ARG A 284 17.31 -12.74 2.35
N LEU A 285 18.40 -12.89 3.11
CA LEU A 285 19.05 -11.77 3.77
C LEU A 285 19.62 -10.76 2.76
N GLN A 286 20.31 -11.22 1.71
CA GLN A 286 20.90 -10.37 0.68
C GLN A 286 19.84 -9.50 -0.04
N HIS A 287 18.69 -10.09 -0.39
CA HIS A 287 17.62 -9.33 -1.04
C HIS A 287 16.98 -8.31 -0.08
N LEU A 288 16.82 -8.65 1.21
CA LEU A 288 16.35 -7.70 2.21
C LEU A 288 17.35 -6.56 2.46
N GLU A 289 18.65 -6.84 2.46
CA GLU A 289 19.69 -5.81 2.54
C GLU A 289 19.67 -4.88 1.33
N THR A 290 19.50 -5.44 0.13
CA THR A 290 19.37 -4.65 -1.10
C THR A 290 18.12 -3.79 -1.07
N ALA A 291 16.97 -4.35 -0.66
CA ALA A 291 15.73 -3.61 -0.51
C ALA A 291 15.85 -2.46 0.50
N GLN A 292 16.50 -2.72 1.65
CA GLN A 292 16.77 -1.72 2.67
C GLN A 292 17.61 -0.56 2.13
N ALA A 293 18.72 -0.87 1.46
CA ALA A 293 19.61 0.15 0.88
C ALA A 293 18.89 1.02 -0.16
N LEU A 294 18.08 0.41 -1.04
CA LEU A 294 17.28 1.15 -2.01
C LEU A 294 16.28 2.08 -1.33
N LEU A 295 15.63 1.65 -0.25
CA LEU A 295 14.65 2.48 0.45
C LEU A 295 15.30 3.60 1.26
N ASP A 296 16.43 3.33 1.92
CA ASP A 296 17.16 4.33 2.70
C ASP A 296 17.68 5.45 1.79
N GLU A 297 18.26 5.07 0.65
CA GLU A 297 18.74 6.02 -0.37
C GLU A 297 17.58 6.86 -0.94
N LEU A 298 16.44 6.22 -1.21
CA LEU A 298 15.23 6.90 -1.68
C LEU A 298 14.67 7.84 -0.60
N TYR A 299 14.64 7.42 0.66
CA TYR A 299 14.15 8.23 1.78
C TYR A 299 15.02 9.46 2.02
N ALA A 300 16.34 9.32 1.89
CA ALA A 300 17.27 10.44 2.00
C ALA A 300 17.01 11.52 0.95
N ARG A 301 16.55 11.15 -0.27
CA ARG A 301 16.21 12.10 -1.33
C ARG A 301 14.79 12.64 -1.24
N ALA A 302 13.82 11.78 -0.93
CA ALA A 302 12.40 12.07 -0.96
C ALA A 302 11.68 11.45 0.24
N PRO A 303 11.84 12.02 1.45
CA PRO A 303 11.26 11.44 2.66
C PRO A 303 9.74 11.51 2.62
N THR A 304 9.07 10.35 2.60
CA THR A 304 7.61 10.24 2.70
C THR A 304 7.22 9.19 3.74
N ALA A 305 6.01 9.31 4.29
CA ALA A 305 5.46 8.33 5.23
C ALA A 305 5.33 6.92 4.60
N ALA A 306 5.03 6.84 3.29
CA ALA A 306 4.97 5.58 2.56
C ALA A 306 6.33 4.87 2.50
N ILE A 307 7.40 5.62 2.20
CA ILE A 307 8.77 5.07 2.15
C ILE A 307 9.24 4.70 3.57
N ALA A 308 8.95 5.52 4.58
CA ALA A 308 9.26 5.18 5.97
C ALA A 308 8.57 3.87 6.40
N LEU A 309 7.29 3.70 6.06
CA LEU A 309 6.58 2.45 6.34
C LEU A 309 7.23 1.25 5.61
N ALA A 310 7.64 1.42 4.35
CA ALA A 310 8.33 0.38 3.60
C ALA A 310 9.67 0.00 4.24
N ILE A 311 10.46 0.99 4.69
CA ILE A 311 11.70 0.78 5.46
C ILE A 311 11.42 -0.05 6.71
N ALA A 312 10.43 0.36 7.51
CA ALA A 312 10.08 -0.33 8.74
C ALA A 312 9.70 -1.80 8.49
N GLN A 313 8.98 -2.05 7.40
CA GLN A 313 8.56 -3.38 7.01
C GLN A 313 9.73 -4.26 6.51
N VAL A 314 10.67 -3.72 5.74
CA VAL A 314 11.89 -4.44 5.35
C VAL A 314 12.76 -4.73 6.57
N ALA A 315 12.93 -3.75 7.46
CA ALA A 315 13.72 -3.90 8.67
C ALA A 315 13.12 -4.93 9.65
N LEU A 316 11.79 -5.01 9.75
CA LEU A 316 11.10 -6.10 10.46
C LEU A 316 11.45 -7.47 9.87
N ASP A 317 11.29 -7.64 8.55
CA ASP A 317 11.56 -8.90 7.86
C ASP A 317 13.05 -9.31 7.95
N LYS A 318 13.96 -8.32 8.02
CA LYS A 318 15.39 -8.52 8.32
C LYS A 318 15.60 -9.02 9.75
N GLY A 319 14.98 -8.38 10.73
CA GLY A 319 15.09 -8.78 12.13
C GLY A 319 14.67 -10.24 12.36
N ASP A 320 13.69 -10.73 11.62
CA ASP A 320 13.22 -12.13 11.70
C ASP A 320 14.25 -13.17 11.21
N VAL A 321 15.27 -12.77 10.45
CA VAL A 321 16.31 -13.67 9.90
C VAL A 321 17.69 -13.46 10.49
N LEU A 322 17.90 -12.34 11.19
CA LEU A 322 19.20 -11.98 11.76
C LEU A 322 19.45 -12.65 13.12
N PRO A 323 20.72 -12.82 13.52
CA PRO A 323 21.06 -13.18 14.89
C PRO A 323 20.52 -12.16 15.90
N PRO A 324 20.25 -12.56 17.17
CA PRO A 324 19.57 -11.70 18.15
C PRO A 324 20.13 -10.29 18.33
N GLU A 325 21.47 -10.15 18.38
CA GLU A 325 22.12 -8.84 18.54
C GLU A 325 21.86 -7.90 17.34
N GLN A 326 21.95 -8.43 16.12
CA GLN A 326 21.71 -7.66 14.90
C GLN A 326 20.20 -7.43 14.67
N ALA A 327 19.36 -8.39 15.07
CA ALA A 327 17.91 -8.25 15.03
C ALA A 327 17.43 -7.10 15.92
N LYS A 328 18.08 -6.88 17.08
CA LYS A 328 17.78 -5.75 17.97
C LYS A 328 17.98 -4.40 17.28
N GLU A 329 19.08 -4.24 16.55
CA GLU A 329 19.35 -3.02 15.77
C GLU A 329 18.35 -2.85 14.64
N ALA A 330 18.04 -3.93 13.91
CA ALA A 330 17.05 -3.91 12.84
C ALA A 330 15.65 -3.52 13.34
N TYR A 331 15.19 -4.06 14.46
CA TYR A 331 13.92 -3.69 15.07
C TYR A 331 13.92 -2.25 15.61
N SER A 332 15.04 -1.78 16.14
CA SER A 332 15.17 -0.38 16.60
C SER A 332 15.05 0.58 15.42
N HIS A 333 15.70 0.26 14.30
CA HIS A 333 15.57 0.98 13.03
C HIS A 333 14.12 0.96 12.52
N ALA A 334 13.48 -0.22 12.55
CA ALA A 334 12.11 -0.39 12.14
C ALA A 334 11.13 0.46 12.96
N LEU A 335 11.28 0.46 14.29
CA LEU A 335 10.45 1.26 15.20
C LEU A 335 10.54 2.74 14.87
N MET A 336 11.75 3.30 14.71
CA MET A 336 11.95 4.70 14.32
C MET A 336 11.12 5.08 13.09
N HIS A 337 11.18 4.26 12.04
CA HIS A 337 10.46 4.54 10.81
C HIS A 337 8.95 4.33 10.90
N THR A 338 8.46 3.44 11.76
CA THR A 338 7.00 3.38 12.04
C THR A 338 6.49 4.66 12.68
N PHE A 339 7.23 5.27 13.62
CA PHE A 339 6.81 6.56 14.20
C PHE A 339 6.74 7.66 13.15
N LEU A 340 7.71 7.71 12.23
CA LEU A 340 7.73 8.67 11.14
C LEU A 340 6.54 8.47 10.18
N ALA A 341 6.19 7.22 9.87
CA ALA A 341 5.03 6.91 9.05
C ALA A 341 3.68 7.19 9.75
N GLU A 342 3.59 6.99 11.07
CA GLU A 342 2.38 7.19 11.88
C GLU A 342 1.93 8.66 11.91
N ALA A 343 2.85 9.60 11.67
CA ALA A 343 2.57 11.04 11.60
C ALA A 343 1.60 11.41 10.47
N ASP A 344 1.57 10.64 9.37
CA ASP A 344 0.61 10.84 8.28
C ASP A 344 -0.69 10.04 8.58
N PRO A 345 -1.85 10.71 8.71
CA PRO A 345 -3.13 10.04 8.95
C PRO A 345 -3.46 8.93 7.94
N ARG A 346 -2.96 9.03 6.70
CA ARG A 346 -3.21 8.04 5.62
C ARG A 346 -2.53 6.70 5.87
N TRP A 347 -1.42 6.69 6.60
CA TRP A 347 -0.61 5.50 6.87
C TRP A 347 -0.65 5.07 8.33
N ARG A 348 -1.43 5.77 9.17
CA ARG A 348 -1.49 5.54 10.61
C ARG A 348 -1.87 4.10 10.95
N THR A 349 -2.90 3.55 10.33
CA THR A 349 -3.34 2.18 10.61
C THR A 349 -2.23 1.18 10.27
N GLU A 350 -1.72 1.19 9.04
CA GLU A 350 -0.67 0.29 8.59
C GLU A 350 0.62 0.44 9.41
N SER A 351 0.96 1.66 9.78
CA SER A 351 2.12 1.93 10.64
C SER A 351 1.94 1.34 12.03
N MET A 352 0.76 1.51 12.65
CA MET A 352 0.45 0.91 13.93
C MET A 352 0.42 -0.63 13.88
N GLU A 353 -0.10 -1.22 12.80
CA GLU A 353 -0.05 -2.67 12.56
C GLU A 353 1.41 -3.16 12.48
N CYS A 354 2.25 -2.46 11.72
CA CYS A 354 3.68 -2.75 11.58
C CYS A 354 4.42 -2.60 12.92
N ARG A 355 4.14 -1.54 13.66
CA ARG A 355 4.73 -1.26 14.96
C ARG A 355 4.37 -2.33 16.00
N LEU A 356 3.12 -2.78 16.03
CA LEU A 356 2.73 -3.91 16.88
C LEU A 356 3.51 -5.18 16.50
N ALA A 357 3.67 -5.45 15.20
CA ALA A 357 4.45 -6.61 14.74
C ALA A 357 5.92 -6.54 15.19
N ILE A 358 6.55 -5.36 15.05
CA ILE A 358 7.94 -5.14 15.49
C ILE A 358 8.05 -5.28 17.00
N GLN A 359 7.14 -4.69 17.78
CA GLN A 359 7.16 -4.77 19.24
C GLN A 359 7.07 -6.23 19.71
N VAL A 360 6.16 -7.02 19.13
CA VAL A 360 6.01 -8.44 19.47
C VAL A 360 7.26 -9.24 19.09
N ALA A 361 7.90 -8.95 17.95
CA ALA A 361 9.13 -9.60 17.52
C ALA A 361 10.33 -9.23 18.43
N TYR A 362 10.45 -7.95 18.77
CA TYR A 362 11.48 -7.43 19.66
C TYR A 362 11.42 -8.05 21.07
N GLU A 363 10.22 -8.18 21.63
CA GLU A 363 9.99 -8.80 22.95
C GLU A 363 10.29 -10.31 22.97
N ARG A 364 10.36 -10.97 21.81
CA ARG A 364 10.73 -12.40 21.70
C ARG A 364 12.25 -12.61 21.71
N LEU A 365 13.05 -11.55 21.58
CA LEU A 365 14.50 -11.68 21.62
C LEU A 365 15.01 -12.10 23.01
N PRO A 366 16.05 -12.96 23.10
CA PRO A 366 16.66 -13.35 24.36
C PRO A 366 17.11 -12.14 25.18
N GLY A 367 16.80 -12.13 26.48
CA GLY A 367 17.24 -11.07 27.40
C GLY A 367 16.45 -9.75 27.30
N MET A 368 15.45 -9.66 26.42
CA MET A 368 14.60 -8.47 26.31
C MET A 368 13.40 -8.57 27.26
N PRO A 369 13.13 -7.53 28.08
CA PRO A 369 11.97 -7.54 28.96
C PRO A 369 10.68 -7.39 28.13
N VAL A 370 9.64 -8.12 28.52
CA VAL A 370 8.29 -7.93 27.97
C VAL A 370 7.78 -6.56 28.39
N GLN A 371 7.67 -5.63 27.45
CA GLN A 371 7.15 -4.28 27.69
C GLN A 371 5.63 -4.25 27.51
N GLY A 372 4.92 -5.17 28.19
CA GLY A 372 3.53 -5.51 27.92
C GLY A 372 2.56 -4.32 27.82
N ASN A 373 2.79 -3.25 28.58
CA ASN A 373 1.98 -2.02 28.54
C ASN A 373 1.99 -1.34 27.16
N VAL A 374 3.12 -1.33 26.46
CA VAL A 374 3.24 -0.68 25.13
C VAL A 374 2.43 -1.44 24.10
N ALA A 375 2.60 -2.77 24.04
CA ALA A 375 1.93 -3.61 23.07
C ALA A 375 0.40 -3.68 23.29
N VAL A 376 -0.06 -3.72 24.55
CA VAL A 376 -1.50 -3.65 24.87
C VAL A 376 -2.10 -2.28 24.53
N THR A 377 -1.37 -1.20 24.77
CA THR A 377 -1.84 0.16 24.40
C THR A 377 -1.99 0.27 22.88
N LEU A 378 -1.02 -0.26 22.12
CA LEU A 378 -1.10 -0.32 20.66
C LEU A 378 -2.27 -1.19 20.19
N ALA A 379 -2.45 -2.38 20.76
CA ALA A 379 -3.58 -3.25 20.44
C ALA A 379 -4.93 -2.57 20.73
N SER A 380 -5.05 -1.90 21.87
CA SER A 380 -6.28 -1.18 22.25
C SER A 380 -6.59 -0.02 21.30
N ARG A 381 -5.57 0.71 20.83
CA ARG A 381 -5.74 1.77 19.81
C ARG A 381 -6.06 1.19 18.43
N LEU A 382 -5.48 0.05 18.08
CA LEU A 382 -5.79 -0.64 16.82
C LEU A 382 -7.23 -1.15 16.82
N GLU A 383 -7.76 -1.59 17.97
CA GLU A 383 -9.14 -2.08 18.10
C GLU A 383 -10.20 -1.02 17.75
N THR A 384 -9.90 0.27 17.94
CA THR A 384 -10.83 1.36 17.58
C THR A 384 -10.83 1.70 16.09
N LEU A 385 -9.88 1.16 15.33
CA LEU A 385 -9.81 1.32 13.88
C LEU A 385 -10.60 0.19 13.20
N THR A 386 -10.80 0.29 11.89
CA THR A 386 -11.45 -0.77 11.11
C THR A 386 -10.49 -1.35 10.06
N GLY A 387 -10.80 -2.54 9.54
CA GLY A 387 -10.03 -3.15 8.44
C GLY A 387 -8.66 -3.74 8.82
N GLN A 388 -8.48 -4.20 10.06
CA GLN A 388 -7.25 -4.89 10.48
C GLN A 388 -7.07 -6.22 9.73
N ARG A 389 -5.82 -6.55 9.43
CA ARG A 389 -5.47 -7.84 8.83
C ARG A 389 -5.63 -8.98 9.84
N PRO A 390 -5.91 -10.23 9.39
CA PRO A 390 -6.02 -11.38 10.29
C PRO A 390 -4.77 -11.60 11.16
N GLU A 391 -3.58 -11.34 10.61
CA GLU A 391 -2.32 -11.45 11.35
C GLU A 391 -2.18 -10.37 12.43
N THR A 392 -2.70 -9.17 12.19
CA THR A 392 -2.77 -8.09 13.19
C THR A 392 -3.69 -8.51 14.33
N LEU A 393 -4.88 -9.01 14.01
CA LEU A 393 -5.85 -9.49 15.01
C LEU A 393 -5.28 -10.63 15.86
N ARG A 394 -4.53 -11.56 15.24
CA ARG A 394 -3.82 -12.62 15.98
C ARG A 394 -2.80 -12.04 16.96
N ARG A 395 -1.99 -11.06 16.54
CA ARG A 395 -1.00 -10.41 17.42
C ARG A 395 -1.67 -9.64 18.56
N MET A 396 -2.78 -8.95 18.28
CA MET A 396 -3.59 -8.28 19.31
C MET A 396 -4.13 -9.29 20.32
N ALA A 397 -4.66 -10.43 19.86
CA ALA A 397 -5.13 -11.50 20.73
C ALA A 397 -4.02 -12.06 21.64
N GLU A 398 -2.82 -12.26 21.08
CA GLU A 398 -1.64 -12.67 21.85
C GLU A 398 -1.29 -11.66 22.95
N MET A 399 -1.43 -10.34 22.69
CA MET A 399 -1.18 -9.32 23.70
C MET A 399 -2.22 -9.30 24.81
N PHE A 400 -3.50 -9.40 24.47
CA PHE A 400 -4.57 -9.47 25.47
C PHE A 400 -4.50 -10.74 26.32
N LEU A 401 -4.14 -11.88 25.71
CA LEU A 401 -3.91 -13.14 26.41
C LEU A 401 -2.79 -13.01 27.47
N ARG A 402 -1.65 -12.42 27.11
CA ARG A 402 -0.53 -12.18 28.05
C ARG A 402 -0.91 -11.27 29.23
N ASN A 403 -1.94 -10.45 29.07
CA ASN A 403 -2.42 -9.51 30.08
C ASN A 403 -3.72 -9.97 30.77
N ALA A 404 -4.03 -11.26 30.67
CA ALA A 404 -5.20 -11.91 31.29
C ALA A 404 -6.57 -11.35 30.84
N ASP A 405 -6.65 -10.69 29.68
CA ASP A 405 -7.93 -10.33 29.05
C ASP A 405 -8.33 -11.42 28.05
N PHE A 406 -8.80 -12.54 28.61
CA PHE A 406 -9.11 -13.74 27.82
C PHE A 406 -10.32 -13.54 26.89
N ILE A 407 -11.27 -12.70 27.28
CA ILE A 407 -12.49 -12.42 26.53
C ILE A 407 -12.14 -11.71 25.22
N ARG A 408 -11.37 -10.62 25.30
CA ARG A 408 -10.91 -9.91 24.09
C ARG A 408 -10.02 -10.79 23.23
N ALA A 409 -9.13 -11.58 23.85
CA ALA A 409 -8.28 -12.50 23.10
C ALA A 409 -9.10 -13.51 22.29
N CYS A 410 -10.17 -14.09 22.86
CA CYS A 410 -11.06 -15.01 22.15
C CYS A 410 -11.81 -14.33 21.01
N HIS A 411 -12.39 -13.15 21.24
CA HIS A 411 -13.13 -12.41 20.20
C HIS A 411 -12.25 -12.00 19.02
N LEU A 412 -11.00 -11.57 19.29
CA LEU A 412 -10.06 -11.23 18.22
C LEU A 412 -9.63 -12.47 17.43
N CYS A 413 -9.46 -13.62 18.10
CA CYS A 413 -9.18 -14.87 17.40
C CYS A 413 -10.32 -15.30 16.48
N GLU A 414 -11.56 -15.21 16.98
CA GLU A 414 -12.76 -15.50 16.20
C GLU A 414 -12.87 -14.57 14.99
N ARG A 415 -12.67 -13.25 15.19
CA ARG A 415 -12.70 -12.27 14.10
C ARG A 415 -11.62 -12.56 13.05
N ALA A 416 -10.41 -12.92 13.46
CA ALA A 416 -9.35 -13.33 12.54
C ALA A 416 -9.73 -14.59 11.73
N TRP A 417 -10.38 -15.55 12.37
CA TRP A 417 -10.88 -16.77 11.72
C TRP A 417 -12.01 -16.47 10.72
N GLN A 418 -12.97 -15.61 11.06
CA GLN A 418 -14.04 -15.18 10.16
C GLN A 418 -13.50 -14.44 8.92
N LEU A 419 -12.36 -13.76 9.05
CA LEU A 419 -11.63 -13.16 7.92
C LEU A 419 -10.80 -14.17 7.10
N GLY A 420 -10.89 -15.47 7.42
CA GLY A 420 -10.31 -16.56 6.64
C GLY A 420 -8.94 -17.05 7.13
N SER A 421 -8.43 -16.57 8.27
CA SER A 421 -7.19 -17.10 8.84
C SER A 421 -7.44 -18.43 9.57
N VAL A 422 -6.73 -19.48 9.18
CA VAL A 422 -6.80 -20.81 9.85
C VAL A 422 -5.38 -21.31 10.20
N THR A 423 -4.51 -20.38 10.60
CA THR A 423 -3.12 -20.71 10.94
C THR A 423 -3.03 -21.53 12.22
N ALA A 424 -1.97 -22.35 12.33
CA ALA A 424 -1.69 -23.12 13.56
C ALA A 424 -1.60 -22.21 14.79
N GLU A 425 -0.91 -21.08 14.61
CA GLU A 425 -0.66 -20.08 15.64
C GLU A 425 -1.97 -19.45 16.14
N LEU A 426 -2.88 -19.10 15.24
CA LEU A 426 -4.17 -18.54 15.63
C LEU A 426 -4.96 -19.52 16.49
N LEU A 427 -5.06 -20.78 16.06
CA LEU A 427 -5.79 -21.81 16.81
C LEU A 427 -5.12 -22.15 18.14
N SER A 428 -3.79 -22.10 18.23
CA SER A 428 -3.09 -22.29 19.51
C SER A 428 -3.36 -21.14 20.48
N THR A 429 -3.28 -19.88 20.02
CA THR A 429 -3.58 -18.71 20.85
C THR A 429 -5.04 -18.73 21.31
N TRP A 430 -5.98 -19.10 20.43
CA TRP A 430 -7.39 -19.19 20.79
C TRP A 430 -7.65 -20.29 21.82
N ARG A 431 -7.05 -21.47 21.64
CA ARG A 431 -7.15 -22.58 22.62
C ARG A 431 -6.60 -22.18 23.98
N GLU A 432 -5.41 -21.58 24.00
CA GLU A 432 -4.79 -21.11 25.23
C GLU A 432 -5.65 -20.05 25.95
N ALA A 433 -6.24 -19.12 25.20
CA ALA A 433 -7.16 -18.14 25.77
C ALA A 433 -8.41 -18.78 26.39
N CYS A 434 -9.03 -19.75 25.72
CA CYS A 434 -10.17 -20.49 26.29
C CYS A 434 -9.78 -21.27 27.55
N ASP A 435 -8.63 -21.95 27.52
CA ASP A 435 -8.16 -22.76 28.65
C ASP A 435 -7.86 -21.88 29.87
N GLN A 436 -7.18 -20.74 29.67
CA GLN A 436 -6.90 -19.78 30.75
C GLN A 436 -8.18 -19.11 31.28
N TRP A 437 -9.14 -18.80 30.42
CA TRP A 437 -10.44 -18.29 30.85
C TRP A 437 -11.17 -19.32 31.72
N ALA A 438 -11.17 -20.59 31.33
CA ALA A 438 -11.76 -21.67 32.11
C ALA A 438 -11.12 -21.79 33.51
N LEU A 439 -9.78 -21.70 33.58
CA LEU A 439 -9.02 -21.76 34.83
C LEU A 439 -9.29 -20.56 35.75
N SER A 440 -9.50 -19.37 35.17
CA SER A 440 -9.83 -18.16 35.94
C SER A 440 -11.24 -18.17 36.54
N GLY A 441 -12.10 -19.11 36.10
CA GLY A 441 -13.49 -19.21 36.53
C GLY A 441 -14.35 -18.11 35.86
N PRO A 442 -15.02 -18.41 34.73
CA PRO A 442 -15.88 -17.44 34.06
C PRO A 442 -16.94 -16.90 35.03
N GLN A 443 -17.08 -15.58 35.09
CA GLN A 443 -18.12 -14.94 35.88
C GLN A 443 -19.49 -15.24 35.26
N SER A 444 -20.55 -15.23 36.08
CA SER A 444 -21.93 -15.60 35.66
C SER A 444 -22.43 -14.81 34.43
N ASP A 445 -22.04 -13.55 34.31
CA ASP A 445 -22.33 -12.64 33.20
C ASP A 445 -21.54 -12.93 31.91
N THR A 446 -20.43 -13.66 32.01
CA THR A 446 -19.53 -13.97 30.88
C THR A 446 -19.54 -15.44 30.47
N GLU A 447 -20.27 -16.30 31.18
CA GLU A 447 -20.34 -17.74 30.94
C GLU A 447 -20.92 -18.08 29.55
N ALA A 448 -21.94 -17.34 29.09
CA ALA A 448 -22.52 -17.53 27.76
C ALA A 448 -21.50 -17.22 26.64
N ALA A 449 -20.74 -16.13 26.79
CA ALA A 449 -19.71 -15.74 25.84
C ALA A 449 -18.57 -16.77 25.80
N TYR A 450 -18.17 -17.29 26.96
CA TYR A 450 -17.19 -18.38 27.05
C TYR A 450 -17.65 -19.63 26.29
N ARG A 451 -18.90 -20.08 26.50
CA ARG A 451 -19.44 -21.25 25.81
C ARG A 451 -19.50 -21.06 24.30
N ASP A 452 -19.83 -19.87 23.82
CA ASP A 452 -19.85 -19.56 22.39
C ASP A 452 -18.43 -19.54 21.80
N ALA A 453 -17.46 -18.90 22.47
CA ALA A 453 -16.06 -18.90 22.04
C ALA A 453 -15.49 -20.33 21.90
N VAL A 454 -15.77 -21.22 22.87
CA VAL A 454 -15.36 -22.64 22.80
C VAL A 454 -16.05 -23.36 21.65
N ARG A 455 -17.32 -23.06 21.38
CA ARG A 455 -18.06 -23.64 20.24
C ARG A 455 -17.43 -23.21 18.92
N GLN A 456 -17.14 -21.92 18.74
CA GLN A 456 -16.52 -21.40 17.52
C GLN A 456 -15.12 -21.99 17.31
N LEU A 457 -14.31 -22.10 18.37
CA LEU A 457 -13.00 -22.77 18.31
C LEU A 457 -13.10 -24.23 17.83
N ARG A 458 -14.11 -24.97 18.28
CA ARG A 458 -14.36 -26.36 17.83
C ARG A 458 -14.69 -26.42 16.34
N ILE A 459 -15.53 -25.51 15.85
CA ILE A 459 -15.87 -25.40 14.42
C ILE A 459 -14.62 -25.08 13.62
N ALA A 460 -13.86 -24.06 14.02
CA ALA A 460 -12.62 -23.64 13.37
C ALA A 460 -11.58 -24.78 13.32
N SER A 461 -11.43 -25.52 14.42
CA SER A 461 -10.49 -26.65 14.51
C SER A 461 -10.89 -27.84 13.63
N ALA A 462 -12.18 -28.01 13.33
CA ALA A 462 -12.70 -29.10 12.49
C ALA A 462 -12.59 -28.81 10.98
N MET A 463 -12.34 -27.57 10.57
CA MET A 463 -12.20 -27.17 9.17
C MET A 463 -10.77 -27.32 8.62
N ARG A 464 -9.86 -27.92 9.39
CA ARG A 464 -8.42 -27.99 9.08
C ARG A 464 -8.05 -29.14 8.15
#